data_AF-A0A1W1VIB5-F1
#
_entry.id   AF-A0A1W1VIB5-F1
#
_cell.length_a   1.000
_cell.length_b   1.000
_cell.length_c   1.000
_cell.angle_alpha   90.00
_cell.angle_beta   90.00
_cell.angle_gamma   90.00
#
_symmetry.space_group_name_H-M   'P 1'
#
loop_
_entity.id
_entity.type
_entity.pdbx_description
1 polymer ?
#
loop_
_entity_poly.entity_id
_entity_poly.type
_entity_poly.pdbx_seq_one_letter_code
_entity_poly.pdbx_strand_id
1 'polypeptide(L)'
;MTATPPLTPPGGYVHREPGPLRRALPWIVLAAVVIGFIVLGYFLASNMQGRPKSFTIFFVEGGWKKFLLFLLAASGVLALTSLIGQKIGQLRTKRKIDYTAVLGDQLTHLFLILVVLVAIYPLVYVLIAAFDPRNSLFAFPDFGNPNLLYKTGLLPKLDVLSFANFQALFEGFSLPGWQVALAGVAGAALTALLLLTLLGRFGRESDGLTQTRTWTTRALLAALAVLVIFMTPGQFQGGTNESKFLLSVRNTLLVSGITGLLAILLSTSAGYAMARLRFPGRFQMLLFFIFIQMFPVFLALVAVYTLMVLLGLSNTFTGLILAYSGGAIAFNTWIFKGYVESLPESLEEAAMVDGATRWQTFLRVVLPLSGGILVFIFLNQFIGTYAEFILANILLTGVDKWTVGIMLLSFTQGQFSTKWGVFAAAAVLGALPIVALFYGFQRYFVGGTVSGGVKE
;
A
#
# COMPACT_ATOMS: atom_id res chain seq x y z
N MET A 1 38.28 -62.20 -15.84
CA MET A 1 36.91 -61.82 -15.45
C MET A 1 36.93 -61.33 -14.00
N THR A 2 37.02 -60.03 -13.80
CA THR A 2 36.84 -59.38 -12.49
C THR A 2 36.04 -58.11 -12.75
N ALA A 3 34.73 -58.20 -12.53
CA ALA A 3 33.80 -57.10 -12.74
C ALA A 3 33.93 -56.10 -11.58
N THR A 4 34.22 -54.84 -11.91
CA THR A 4 34.09 -53.69 -11.03
C THR A 4 32.60 -53.40 -10.75
N PRO A 5 32.20 -53.07 -9.51
CA PRO A 5 30.83 -52.68 -9.22
C PRO A 5 30.55 -51.25 -9.72
N PRO A 6 29.30 -50.91 -10.08
CA PRO A 6 28.96 -49.60 -10.63
C PRO A 6 29.00 -48.52 -9.55
N LEU A 7 29.58 -47.36 -9.90
CA LEU A 7 29.55 -46.14 -9.11
C LEU A 7 28.11 -45.64 -8.98
N THR A 8 27.59 -45.57 -7.76
CA THR A 8 26.32 -44.89 -7.45
C THR A 8 26.50 -43.37 -7.55
N PRO A 9 25.50 -42.61 -8.05
CA PRO A 9 25.59 -41.16 -8.16
C PRO A 9 25.57 -40.51 -6.76
N PRO A 10 26.39 -39.47 -6.50
CA PRO A 10 26.38 -38.78 -5.22
C PRO A 10 25.16 -37.86 -5.14
N GLY A 11 24.38 -37.97 -4.05
CA GLY A 11 23.46 -36.90 -3.64
C GLY A 11 21.97 -37.18 -3.76
N GLY A 12 21.50 -38.40 -3.47
CA GLY A 12 20.11 -38.56 -3.02
C GLY A 12 19.96 -37.99 -1.61
N TYR A 13 19.13 -36.95 -1.43
CA TYR A 13 18.77 -36.45 -0.09
C TYR A 13 18.07 -37.58 0.68
N VAL A 14 18.83 -38.29 1.52
CA VAL A 14 18.24 -39.25 2.47
C VAL A 14 17.54 -38.42 3.54
N HIS A 15 16.21 -38.44 3.56
CA HIS A 15 15.41 -37.85 4.64
C HIS A 15 15.73 -38.61 5.94
N ARG A 16 16.78 -38.21 6.64
CA ARG A 16 17.05 -38.68 8.00
C ARG A 16 15.99 -38.06 8.90
N GLU A 17 15.22 -38.91 9.57
CA GLU A 17 14.30 -38.46 10.60
C GLU A 17 15.03 -37.53 11.58
N PRO A 18 14.49 -36.33 11.87
CA PRO A 18 15.13 -35.40 12.78
C PRO A 18 15.30 -36.07 14.14
N GLY A 19 16.52 -36.04 14.69
CA GLY A 19 16.82 -36.60 16.00
C GLY A 19 15.93 -36.01 17.11
N PRO A 20 15.82 -36.67 18.26
CA PRO A 20 14.88 -36.32 19.33
C PRO A 20 15.01 -34.87 19.79
N LEU A 21 16.24 -34.35 19.84
CA LEU A 21 16.51 -32.95 20.21
C LEU A 21 15.99 -31.95 19.17
N ARG A 22 16.11 -32.26 17.88
CA ARG A 22 15.62 -31.41 16.78
C ARG A 22 14.09 -31.43 16.67
N ARG A 23 13.44 -32.52 17.12
CA ARG A 23 11.97 -32.61 17.29
C ARG A 23 11.48 -31.84 18.52
N ALA A 24 12.25 -31.85 19.61
CA ALA A 24 11.89 -31.15 20.85
C ALA A 24 12.15 -29.63 20.77
N LEU A 25 13.13 -29.19 19.96
CA LEU A 25 13.56 -27.80 19.89
C LEU A 25 12.42 -26.78 19.63
N PRO A 26 11.48 -26.99 18.70
CA PRO A 26 10.36 -26.06 18.50
C PRO A 26 9.47 -25.94 19.74
N TRP A 27 9.24 -27.03 20.46
CA TRP A 27 8.43 -27.04 21.67
C TRP A 27 9.12 -26.37 22.85
N ILE A 28 10.44 -26.56 22.98
CA ILE A 28 11.26 -25.87 23.98
C ILE A 28 11.28 -24.37 23.71
N VAL A 29 11.47 -23.96 22.45
CA VAL A 29 11.42 -22.55 22.04
C VAL A 29 10.03 -21.97 22.31
N LEU A 30 8.95 -22.67 21.97
CA LEU A 30 7.59 -22.23 22.26
C LEU A 30 7.35 -22.06 23.77
N ALA A 31 7.77 -23.03 24.58
CA ALA A 31 7.65 -22.96 26.03
C ALA A 31 8.43 -21.78 26.61
N ALA A 32 9.67 -21.56 26.14
CA ALA A 32 10.49 -20.41 26.54
C ALA A 32 9.84 -19.07 26.17
N VAL A 33 9.25 -18.97 24.98
CA VAL A 33 8.50 -17.78 24.54
C VAL A 33 7.29 -17.54 25.43
N VAL A 34 6.48 -18.57 25.72
CA VAL A 34 5.30 -18.46 26.59
C VAL A 34 5.70 -18.03 28.00
N ILE A 35 6.73 -18.64 28.58
CA ILE A 35 7.26 -18.25 29.90
C ILE A 35 7.74 -16.80 29.86
N GLY A 36 8.48 -16.40 28.81
CA GLY A 36 8.93 -15.03 28.60
C GLY A 36 7.77 -14.03 28.58
N PHE A 37 6.67 -14.33 27.91
CA PHE A 37 5.46 -13.48 27.90
C PHE A 37 4.78 -13.40 29.28
N ILE A 38 4.72 -14.51 30.03
CA ILE A 38 4.15 -14.52 31.37
C ILE A 38 4.98 -13.66 32.31
N VAL A 39 6.31 -13.83 32.29
CA VAL A 39 7.25 -13.06 33.10
C VAL A 39 7.18 -11.58 32.74
N LEU A 40 7.21 -11.24 31.44
CA LEU A 40 7.04 -9.86 30.98
C LEU A 40 5.71 -9.26 31.44
N GLY A 41 4.61 -10.01 31.31
CA GLY A 41 3.29 -9.59 31.77
C GLY A 41 3.24 -9.32 33.27
N TYR A 42 3.88 -10.17 34.08
CA TYR A 42 4.01 -9.96 35.52
C TYR A 42 4.79 -8.69 35.85
N PHE A 43 5.95 -8.48 35.20
CA PHE A 43 6.76 -7.26 35.40
C PHE A 43 6.05 -5.98 34.96
N LEU A 44 5.33 -6.02 33.84
CA LEU A 44 4.53 -4.88 33.39
C LEU A 44 3.40 -4.59 34.37
N ALA A 45 2.71 -5.62 34.86
CA ALA A 45 1.62 -5.47 35.82
C ALA A 45 2.11 -4.90 37.16
N SER A 46 3.22 -5.41 37.70
CA SER A 46 3.81 -4.92 38.95
C SER A 46 4.30 -3.47 38.82
N ASN A 47 4.94 -3.12 37.69
CA ASN A 47 5.40 -1.76 37.41
C ASN A 47 4.25 -0.75 37.25
N MET A 48 3.04 -1.22 36.93
CA MET A 48 1.84 -0.40 36.78
C MET A 48 1.01 -0.28 38.06
N GLN A 49 1.30 -1.06 39.11
CA GLN A 49 0.60 -0.95 40.40
C GLN A 49 0.88 0.39 41.07
N GLY A 50 -0.16 1.06 41.54
CA GLY A 50 -0.07 2.36 42.23
C GLY A 50 0.17 3.57 41.31
N ARG A 51 0.38 3.38 40.00
CA ARG A 51 0.44 4.50 39.06
C ARG A 51 -0.96 5.02 38.75
N PRO A 52 -1.18 6.34 38.77
CA PRO A 52 -2.45 6.90 38.31
C PRO A 52 -2.67 6.49 36.84
N LYS A 53 -3.92 6.14 36.50
CA LYS A 53 -4.29 5.78 35.13
C LYS A 53 -4.11 7.02 34.26
N SER A 54 -3.01 7.05 33.52
CA SER A 54 -2.51 8.24 32.80
C SER A 54 -3.31 8.60 31.53
N PHE A 55 -4.18 7.70 31.06
CA PHE A 55 -4.94 7.93 29.82
C PHE A 55 -6.25 8.67 30.11
N THR A 56 -6.47 9.76 29.37
CA THR A 56 -7.74 10.50 29.23
C THR A 56 -8.87 9.69 28.57
N ILE A 57 -8.67 8.38 28.37
CA ILE A 57 -9.62 7.44 27.78
C ILE A 57 -10.25 6.66 28.94
N PHE A 58 -11.58 6.49 28.91
CA PHE A 58 -12.32 5.71 29.89
C PHE A 58 -11.73 4.30 30.04
N PHE A 59 -11.25 3.96 31.24
CA PHE A 59 -10.70 2.64 31.52
C PHE A 59 -11.80 1.64 31.82
N VAL A 60 -11.99 0.65 30.94
CA VAL A 60 -12.93 -0.45 31.19
C VAL A 60 -12.29 -1.46 32.14
N GLU A 61 -12.77 -1.52 33.37
CA GLU A 61 -12.30 -2.47 34.36
C GLU A 61 -12.52 -3.92 33.89
N GLY A 62 -11.45 -4.71 33.92
CA GLY A 62 -11.45 -6.09 33.42
C GLY A 62 -11.72 -6.21 31.91
N GLY A 63 -11.57 -5.13 31.12
CA GLY A 63 -11.86 -5.13 29.68
C GLY A 63 -11.12 -6.23 28.90
N TRP A 64 -9.86 -6.50 29.26
CA TRP A 64 -9.07 -7.58 28.68
C TRP A 64 -9.66 -8.97 28.97
N LYS A 65 -10.21 -9.22 30.16
CA LYS A 65 -10.89 -10.48 30.50
C LYS A 65 -12.14 -10.66 29.65
N LYS A 66 -12.94 -9.59 29.53
CA LYS A 66 -14.14 -9.59 28.68
C LYS A 66 -13.80 -9.86 27.21
N PHE A 67 -12.71 -9.29 26.72
CA PHE A 67 -12.22 -9.52 25.37
C PHE A 67 -11.76 -10.97 25.15
N LEU A 68 -11.00 -11.56 26.07
CA LEU A 68 -10.59 -12.96 25.98
C LEU A 68 -11.78 -13.92 26.04
N LEU A 69 -12.75 -13.64 26.92
CA LEU A 69 -14.00 -14.40 26.99
C LEU A 69 -14.80 -14.30 25.70
N PHE A 70 -14.86 -13.11 25.09
CA PHE A 70 -15.46 -12.92 23.77
C PHE A 70 -14.76 -13.76 22.69
N LEU A 71 -13.42 -13.74 22.64
CA LEU A 71 -12.67 -14.55 21.67
C LEU A 71 -12.89 -16.05 21.88
N LEU A 72 -12.94 -16.51 23.13
CA LEU A 72 -13.23 -17.91 23.46
C LEU A 72 -14.66 -18.29 23.04
N ALA A 73 -15.64 -17.44 23.33
CA ALA A 73 -17.02 -17.65 22.93
C ALA A 73 -17.18 -17.65 21.39
N ALA A 74 -16.59 -16.67 20.70
CA ALA A 74 -16.58 -16.60 19.24
C ALA A 74 -15.92 -17.84 18.62
N SER A 75 -14.75 -18.26 19.13
CA SER A 75 -14.09 -19.48 18.67
C SER A 75 -14.93 -20.74 18.92
N GLY A 76 -15.66 -20.80 20.04
CA GLY A 76 -16.61 -21.87 20.33
C GLY A 76 -17.79 -21.91 19.36
N VAL A 77 -18.34 -20.75 19.00
CA VAL A 77 -19.38 -20.64 17.96
C VAL A 77 -18.82 -21.11 16.61
N LEU A 78 -17.60 -20.69 16.24
CA LEU A 78 -16.95 -21.12 15.00
C LEU A 78 -16.69 -22.64 14.97
N ALA A 79 -16.30 -23.23 16.09
CA ALA A 79 -16.17 -24.69 16.22
C ALA A 79 -17.50 -25.41 15.95
N LEU A 80 -18.60 -24.92 16.53
CA LEU A 80 -19.94 -25.46 16.30
C LEU A 80 -20.39 -25.28 14.84
N THR A 81 -20.22 -24.09 14.26
CA THR A 81 -20.60 -23.83 12.87
C THR A 81 -19.72 -24.61 11.89
N SER A 82 -18.46 -24.88 12.24
CA SER A 82 -17.55 -25.72 11.46
C SER A 82 -18.00 -27.18 11.45
N LEU A 83 -18.46 -27.72 12.59
CA LEU A 83 -19.02 -29.08 12.67
C LEU A 83 -20.28 -29.22 11.79
N ILE A 84 -21.17 -28.23 11.86
CA ILE A 84 -22.40 -28.19 11.07
C ILE A 84 -22.06 -28.05 9.57
N GLY A 85 -21.18 -27.12 9.23
CA GLY A 85 -20.74 -26.87 7.85
C GLY A 85 -20.05 -28.08 7.23
N GLN A 86 -19.20 -28.77 7.99
CA GLN A 86 -18.57 -30.02 7.56
C GLN A 86 -19.61 -31.09 7.23
N LYS A 87 -20.57 -31.35 8.12
CA LYS A 87 -21.63 -32.36 7.90
C LYS A 87 -22.49 -32.02 6.68
N ILE A 88 -22.91 -30.77 6.54
CA ILE A 88 -23.70 -30.31 5.37
C ILE A 88 -22.89 -30.43 4.08
N GLY A 89 -21.62 -30.04 4.10
CA GLY A 89 -20.73 -30.14 2.95
C GLY A 89 -20.51 -31.58 2.51
N GLN A 90 -20.32 -32.52 3.45
CA GLN A 90 -20.19 -33.95 3.16
C GLN A 90 -21.49 -34.52 2.56
N LEU A 91 -22.66 -34.14 3.10
CA LEU A 91 -23.96 -34.56 2.57
C LEU A 91 -24.19 -34.07 1.13
N ARG A 92 -23.78 -32.84 0.80
CA ARG A 92 -23.94 -32.26 -0.55
C ARG A 92 -22.92 -32.79 -1.56
N THR A 93 -21.65 -32.89 -1.17
CA THR A 93 -20.56 -33.19 -2.10
C THR A 93 -20.22 -34.68 -2.20
N LYS A 94 -20.73 -35.50 -1.26
CA LYS A 94 -20.36 -36.92 -1.08
C LYS A 94 -18.85 -37.15 -0.91
N ARG A 95 -18.08 -36.11 -0.61
CA ARG A 95 -16.63 -36.18 -0.35
C ARG A 95 -16.36 -36.06 1.14
N LYS A 96 -15.30 -36.71 1.64
CA LYS A 96 -14.82 -36.51 3.01
C LYS A 96 -14.22 -35.10 3.12
N ILE A 97 -14.80 -34.28 3.99
CA ILE A 97 -14.29 -32.95 4.35
C ILE A 97 -13.73 -33.03 5.76
N ASP A 98 -12.49 -32.58 5.98
CA ASP A 98 -11.87 -32.55 7.29
C ASP A 98 -12.44 -31.40 8.13
N TYR A 99 -12.80 -31.70 9.39
CA TYR A 99 -13.27 -30.71 10.36
C TYR A 99 -12.20 -29.66 10.64
N THR A 100 -10.95 -30.10 10.79
CA THR A 100 -9.85 -29.22 11.18
C THR A 100 -9.53 -28.19 10.10
N ALA A 101 -9.71 -28.56 8.83
CA ALA A 101 -9.58 -27.65 7.70
C ALA A 101 -10.66 -26.56 7.71
N VAL A 102 -11.93 -26.92 7.96
CA VAL A 102 -13.04 -25.96 8.03
C VAL A 102 -12.88 -25.02 9.23
N LEU A 103 -12.52 -25.57 10.39
CA LEU A 103 -12.26 -24.78 11.59
C LEU A 103 -11.06 -23.84 11.41
N GLY A 104 -9.97 -24.34 10.81
CA GLY A 104 -8.77 -23.55 10.54
C GLY A 104 -9.06 -22.34 9.65
N ASP A 105 -9.86 -22.52 8.60
CA ASP A 105 -10.29 -21.44 7.71
C ASP A 105 -11.14 -20.38 8.45
N GLN A 106 -12.12 -20.82 9.23
CA GLN A 106 -12.97 -19.92 10.04
C GLN A 106 -12.18 -19.13 11.09
N LEU A 107 -11.23 -19.78 11.78
CA LEU A 107 -10.34 -19.11 12.74
C LEU A 107 -9.42 -18.12 12.04
N THR A 108 -8.96 -18.43 10.83
CA THR A 108 -8.16 -17.52 10.01
C THR A 108 -8.99 -16.28 9.64
N HIS A 109 -10.26 -16.44 9.26
CA HIS A 109 -11.15 -15.30 9.02
C HIS A 109 -11.38 -14.45 10.27
N LEU A 110 -11.62 -15.06 11.43
CA LEU A 110 -11.75 -14.32 12.69
C LEU A 110 -10.49 -13.51 12.99
N PHE A 111 -9.31 -14.14 12.85
CA PHE A 111 -8.03 -13.47 13.03
C PHE A 111 -7.86 -12.30 12.06
N LEU A 112 -8.12 -12.51 10.77
CA LEU A 112 -8.03 -11.45 9.76
C LEU A 112 -8.99 -10.29 10.05
N ILE A 113 -10.24 -10.56 10.45
CA ILE A 113 -11.20 -9.52 10.85
C ILE A 113 -10.65 -8.70 12.03
N LEU A 114 -10.09 -9.35 13.05
CA LEU A 114 -9.50 -8.66 14.19
C LEU A 114 -8.31 -7.79 13.78
N VAL A 115 -7.41 -8.32 12.95
CA VAL A 115 -6.25 -7.58 12.42
C VAL A 115 -6.72 -6.36 11.62
N VAL A 116 -7.70 -6.53 10.75
CA VAL A 116 -8.28 -5.45 9.94
C VAL A 116 -8.94 -4.40 10.83
N LEU A 117 -9.73 -4.81 11.83
CA LEU A 117 -10.36 -3.88 12.77
C LEU A 117 -9.32 -3.05 13.54
N VAL A 118 -8.27 -3.69 14.05
CA VAL A 118 -7.18 -3.01 14.77
C VAL A 118 -6.42 -2.06 13.85
N ALA A 119 -6.17 -2.46 12.60
CA ALA A 119 -5.46 -1.64 11.63
C ALA A 119 -6.28 -0.43 11.14
N ILE A 120 -7.59 -0.59 10.97
CA ILE A 120 -8.49 0.48 10.50
C ILE A 120 -8.88 1.44 11.62
N TYR A 121 -8.85 0.99 12.87
CA TYR A 121 -9.29 1.77 14.03
C TYR A 121 -8.71 3.20 14.09
N PRO A 122 -7.39 3.44 13.96
CA PRO A 122 -6.85 4.80 13.96
C PRO A 122 -7.33 5.64 12.77
N LEU A 123 -7.58 5.02 11.61
CA LEU A 123 -8.07 5.71 10.42
C LEU A 123 -9.50 6.23 10.62
N VAL A 124 -10.33 5.49 11.36
CA VAL A 124 -11.68 5.93 11.72
C VAL A 124 -11.63 7.18 12.61
N TYR A 125 -10.66 7.27 13.53
CA TYR A 125 -10.47 8.49 14.33
C TYR A 125 -10.10 9.71 13.50
N VAL A 126 -9.19 9.54 12.54
CA VAL A 126 -8.83 10.63 11.61
C VAL A 126 -10.04 11.02 10.77
N LEU A 127 -10.81 10.05 10.27
CA LEU A 127 -12.03 10.34 9.51
C LEU A 127 -13.05 11.11 10.34
N ILE A 128 -13.24 10.74 11.61
CA ILE A 128 -14.14 11.45 12.51
C ILE A 128 -13.64 12.88 12.78
N ALA A 129 -12.34 13.04 13.08
CA ALA A 129 -11.73 14.33 13.33
C ALA A 129 -11.88 15.29 12.13
N ALA A 130 -11.90 14.75 10.91
CA ALA A 130 -12.18 15.52 9.70
C ALA A 130 -13.56 16.18 9.71
N PHE A 131 -14.54 15.59 10.38
CA PHE A 131 -15.89 16.13 10.52
C PHE A 131 -16.12 16.86 11.85
N ASP A 132 -15.14 16.96 12.75
CA ASP A 132 -15.30 17.66 14.04
C ASP A 132 -15.02 19.17 13.88
N PRO A 133 -15.99 20.06 14.17
CA PRO A 133 -15.79 21.52 14.09
C PRO A 133 -14.90 22.08 15.21
N ARG A 134 -14.62 21.32 16.27
CA ARG A 134 -13.88 21.79 17.46
C ARG A 134 -12.35 21.72 17.31
N ASN A 135 -11.86 21.39 16.12
CA ASN A 135 -10.44 21.31 15.80
C ASN A 135 -9.64 20.40 16.76
N SER A 136 -10.12 19.16 16.95
CA SER A 136 -9.51 18.15 17.82
C SER A 136 -9.28 16.84 17.07
N LEU A 137 -8.15 16.18 17.31
CA LEU A 137 -7.92 14.79 16.87
C LEU A 137 -8.59 13.75 17.78
N PHE A 138 -9.00 14.15 18.98
CA PHE A 138 -9.51 13.24 19.99
C PHE A 138 -11.02 13.34 20.10
N ALA A 139 -11.68 12.18 20.09
CA ALA A 139 -13.06 12.07 20.50
C ALA A 139 -13.14 12.17 22.03
N PHE A 140 -13.95 13.10 22.52
CA PHE A 140 -14.15 13.27 23.97
C PHE A 140 -15.14 12.21 24.47
N PRO A 141 -14.78 11.44 25.52
CA PRO A 141 -15.67 10.45 26.10
C PRO A 141 -16.94 11.11 26.67
N ASP A 142 -18.09 10.48 26.44
CA ASP A 142 -19.36 10.91 27.05
C ASP A 142 -19.67 10.09 28.29
N PHE A 143 -19.11 10.49 29.43
CA PHE A 143 -19.23 9.73 30.68
C PHE A 143 -20.68 9.54 31.16
N GLY A 144 -21.62 10.39 30.72
CA GLY A 144 -23.04 10.30 31.04
C GLY A 144 -23.85 9.36 30.14
N ASN A 145 -23.27 8.89 29.02
CA ASN A 145 -23.96 8.03 28.07
C ASN A 145 -24.00 6.56 28.56
N PRO A 146 -25.15 5.88 28.55
CA PRO A 146 -25.25 4.48 28.96
C PRO A 146 -24.52 3.52 28.00
N ASN A 147 -24.33 3.91 26.74
CA ASN A 147 -23.64 3.09 25.76
C ASN A 147 -22.12 3.20 25.96
N LEU A 148 -21.49 2.05 26.24
CA LEU A 148 -20.04 1.94 26.50
C LEU A 148 -19.20 2.59 25.40
N LEU A 149 -19.61 2.48 24.14
CA LEU A 149 -18.84 3.00 23.01
C LEU A 149 -18.79 4.53 22.98
N TYR A 150 -19.89 5.21 23.34
CA TYR A 150 -19.88 6.66 23.50
C TYR A 150 -19.18 7.07 24.80
N LYS A 151 -19.37 6.26 25.85
CA LYS A 151 -18.73 6.47 27.16
C LYS A 151 -17.21 6.39 27.12
N THR A 152 -16.66 5.60 26.21
CA THR A 152 -15.21 5.48 25.98
C THR A 152 -14.68 6.46 24.96
N GLY A 153 -15.54 7.23 24.29
CA GLY A 153 -15.14 8.04 23.13
C GLY A 153 -14.73 7.17 21.92
N LEU A 154 -15.20 5.91 21.87
CA LEU A 154 -14.99 4.98 20.74
C LEU A 154 -15.88 5.34 19.56
N LEU A 155 -17.14 5.73 19.83
CA LEU A 155 -18.06 6.24 18.82
C LEU A 155 -18.15 7.77 18.88
N PRO A 156 -18.15 8.45 17.71
CA PRO A 156 -18.31 9.89 17.64
C PRO A 156 -19.75 10.31 17.91
N LYS A 157 -19.90 11.51 18.45
CA LYS A 157 -21.18 12.21 18.53
C LYS A 157 -21.59 12.67 17.13
N LEU A 158 -22.56 11.98 16.53
CA LEU A 158 -22.98 12.22 15.14
C LEU A 158 -23.71 13.56 14.97
N ASP A 159 -24.27 14.10 16.04
CA ASP A 159 -24.97 15.39 16.12
C ASP A 159 -24.05 16.60 15.96
N VAL A 160 -22.75 16.45 16.19
CA VAL A 160 -21.77 17.54 16.14
C VAL A 160 -20.98 17.55 14.82
N LEU A 161 -21.23 16.60 13.92
CA LEU A 161 -20.50 16.48 12.65
C LEU A 161 -20.78 17.67 11.73
N SER A 162 -19.72 18.21 11.14
CA SER A 162 -19.76 19.36 10.23
C SER A 162 -18.85 19.13 9.02
N PHE A 163 -19.27 19.65 7.87
CA PHE A 163 -18.46 19.65 6.64
C PHE A 163 -17.53 20.86 6.53
N ALA A 164 -17.46 21.74 7.55
CA ALA A 164 -16.69 22.98 7.50
C ALA A 164 -15.20 22.76 7.15
N ASN A 165 -14.56 21.75 7.73
CA ASN A 165 -13.15 21.42 7.43
C ASN A 165 -12.95 21.01 5.97
N PHE A 166 -13.91 20.27 5.38
CA PHE A 166 -13.87 19.92 3.97
C PHE A 166 -14.11 21.14 3.09
N GLN A 167 -15.10 21.98 3.41
CA GLN A 167 -15.42 23.19 2.66
C GLN A 167 -14.22 24.15 2.58
N ALA A 168 -13.44 24.28 3.67
CA ALA A 168 -12.22 25.08 3.69
C ALA A 168 -11.18 24.66 2.63
N LEU A 169 -11.15 23.38 2.22
CA LEU A 169 -10.22 22.87 1.21
C LEU A 169 -10.63 23.21 -0.24
N PHE A 170 -11.88 23.65 -0.44
CA PHE A 170 -12.44 24.02 -1.75
C PHE A 170 -12.81 25.51 -1.82
N GLU A 171 -12.50 26.28 -0.79
CA GLU A 171 -12.82 27.71 -0.73
C GLU A 171 -12.14 28.48 -1.87
N GLY A 172 -12.90 29.29 -2.62
CA GLY A 172 -12.36 30.06 -3.74
C GLY A 172 -11.86 29.21 -4.92
N PHE A 173 -12.19 27.92 -4.98
CA PHE A 173 -11.90 27.06 -6.12
C PHE A 173 -12.92 27.27 -7.24
N SER A 174 -12.43 27.55 -8.45
CA SER A 174 -13.26 27.77 -9.64
C SER A 174 -12.76 26.96 -10.84
N LEU A 175 -13.69 26.29 -11.52
CA LEU A 175 -13.42 25.51 -12.72
C LEU A 175 -13.94 26.25 -13.96
N PRO A 176 -13.14 26.38 -15.04
CA PRO A 176 -13.64 26.84 -16.32
C PRO A 176 -14.67 25.84 -16.88
N GLY A 177 -15.63 26.32 -17.66
CA GLY A 177 -16.78 25.52 -18.11
C GLY A 177 -16.42 24.20 -18.81
N TRP A 178 -15.31 24.18 -19.57
CA TRP A 178 -14.83 22.95 -20.23
C TRP A 178 -14.33 21.89 -19.22
N GLN A 179 -13.73 22.30 -18.10
CA GLN A 179 -13.32 21.37 -17.04
C GLN A 179 -14.53 20.87 -16.24
N VAL A 180 -15.56 21.69 -16.08
CA VAL A 180 -16.83 21.24 -15.49
C VAL A 180 -17.48 20.18 -16.37
N ALA A 181 -17.55 20.39 -17.69
CA ALA A 181 -18.07 19.39 -18.62
C ALA A 181 -17.25 18.09 -18.56
N LEU A 182 -15.92 18.20 -18.53
CA LEU A 182 -15.03 17.04 -18.45
C LEU A 182 -15.15 16.29 -17.11
N ALA A 183 -15.32 17.01 -16.00
CA ALA A 183 -15.61 16.42 -14.69
C ALA A 183 -16.98 15.72 -14.69
N GLY A 184 -17.98 16.27 -15.38
CA GLY A 184 -19.26 15.62 -15.62
C GLY A 184 -19.12 14.31 -16.39
N VAL A 185 -18.30 14.30 -17.46
CA VAL A 185 -17.98 13.08 -18.21
C VAL A 185 -17.27 12.04 -17.34
N ALA A 186 -16.30 12.46 -16.51
CA ALA A 186 -15.63 11.58 -15.57
C ALA A 186 -16.62 10.98 -14.54
N GLY A 187 -17.52 11.80 -13.98
CA GLY A 187 -18.57 11.33 -13.07
C GLY A 187 -19.53 10.34 -13.72
N ALA A 188 -19.96 10.61 -14.96
CA ALA A 188 -20.79 9.70 -15.75
C ALA A 188 -20.06 8.38 -16.06
N ALA A 189 -18.77 8.42 -16.38
CA ALA A 189 -17.98 7.22 -16.62
C ALA A 189 -17.80 6.39 -15.35
N LEU A 190 -17.57 7.03 -14.20
CA LEU A 190 -17.44 6.35 -12.90
C LEU A 190 -18.75 5.67 -12.48
N THR A 191 -19.87 6.37 -12.62
CA THR A 191 -21.20 5.79 -12.35
C THR A 191 -21.54 4.65 -13.31
N ALA A 192 -21.21 4.78 -14.59
CA ALA A 192 -21.35 3.70 -15.56
C ALA A 192 -20.51 2.47 -15.19
N LEU A 193 -19.25 2.64 -14.75
CA LEU A 193 -18.42 1.52 -14.27
C LEU A 193 -19.03 0.85 -13.03
N LEU A 194 -19.58 1.64 -12.11
CA LEU A 194 -20.23 1.10 -10.90
C LEU A 194 -21.47 0.29 -11.29
N LEU A 195 -22.29 0.78 -12.21
CA LEU A 195 -23.42 0.04 -12.76
C LEU A 195 -22.99 -1.23 -13.50
N LEU A 196 -21.96 -1.16 -14.35
CA LEU A 196 -21.43 -2.33 -15.08
C LEU A 196 -20.88 -3.40 -14.13
N THR A 197 -20.19 -2.99 -13.06
CA THR A 197 -19.71 -3.93 -12.04
C THR A 197 -20.83 -4.55 -11.21
N LEU A 198 -21.91 -3.80 -10.91
CA LEU A 198 -23.11 -4.35 -10.28
C LEU A 198 -23.86 -5.31 -11.19
N LEU A 199 -24.07 -4.96 -12.47
CA LEU A 199 -24.72 -5.81 -13.46
C LEU A 199 -23.92 -7.10 -13.71
N GLY A 200 -22.59 -7.00 -13.73
CA GLY A 200 -21.69 -8.15 -13.85
C GLY A 200 -21.79 -9.13 -12.67
N ARG A 201 -22.31 -8.72 -11.51
CA ARG A 201 -22.59 -9.66 -10.40
C ARG A 201 -23.83 -10.53 -10.64
N PHE A 202 -24.76 -10.10 -11.48
CA PHE A 202 -26.05 -10.78 -11.71
C PHE A 202 -26.18 -11.41 -13.10
N GLY A 203 -25.33 -11.04 -14.07
CA GLY A 203 -25.36 -11.58 -15.44
C GLY A 203 -24.09 -12.37 -15.82
N ARG A 204 -24.16 -13.16 -16.91
CA ARG A 204 -22.96 -13.73 -17.55
C ARG A 204 -22.16 -12.61 -18.20
N GLU A 205 -20.87 -12.50 -17.86
CA GLU A 205 -19.95 -11.60 -18.57
C GLU A 205 -19.98 -11.94 -20.07
N SER A 206 -20.25 -10.93 -20.91
CA SER A 206 -20.13 -11.03 -22.36
C SER A 206 -18.93 -10.22 -22.81
N ASP A 207 -18.30 -10.60 -23.93
CA ASP A 207 -17.13 -9.90 -24.47
C ASP A 207 -17.41 -8.42 -24.71
N GLY A 208 -18.63 -8.07 -25.13
CA GLY A 208 -19.08 -6.70 -25.28
C GLY A 208 -19.05 -5.91 -23.97
N LEU A 209 -19.48 -6.52 -22.86
CA LEU A 209 -19.51 -5.88 -21.54
C LEU A 209 -18.08 -5.60 -21.02
N THR A 210 -17.16 -6.53 -21.27
CA THR A 210 -15.73 -6.39 -20.96
C THR A 210 -15.08 -5.28 -21.78
N GLN A 211 -15.42 -5.20 -23.07
CA GLN A 211 -14.92 -4.16 -23.97
C GLN A 211 -15.45 -2.79 -23.56
N THR A 212 -16.76 -2.66 -23.30
CA THR A 212 -17.37 -1.41 -22.80
C THR A 212 -16.71 -0.97 -21.49
N ARG A 213 -16.57 -1.87 -20.51
CA ARG A 213 -15.89 -1.57 -19.24
C ARG A 213 -14.46 -1.05 -19.46
N THR A 214 -13.72 -1.64 -20.40
CA THR A 214 -12.36 -1.22 -20.72
C THR A 214 -12.33 0.18 -21.34
N TRP A 215 -13.20 0.47 -22.32
CA TRP A 215 -13.31 1.80 -22.92
C TRP A 215 -13.77 2.86 -21.92
N THR A 216 -14.78 2.57 -21.11
CA THR A 216 -15.25 3.49 -20.06
C THR A 216 -14.15 3.76 -19.03
N THR A 217 -13.37 2.74 -18.66
CA THR A 217 -12.20 2.92 -17.76
C THR A 217 -11.15 3.82 -18.41
N ARG A 218 -10.82 3.60 -19.68
CA ARG A 218 -9.86 4.45 -20.41
C ARG A 218 -10.33 5.89 -20.53
N ALA A 219 -11.62 6.10 -20.83
CA ALA A 219 -12.22 7.42 -20.92
C ALA A 219 -12.21 8.14 -19.56
N LEU A 220 -12.56 7.44 -18.47
CA LEU A 220 -12.48 7.96 -17.11
C LEU A 220 -11.04 8.39 -16.78
N LEU A 221 -10.06 7.52 -17.01
CA LEU A 221 -8.65 7.81 -16.72
C LEU A 221 -8.14 8.98 -17.57
N ALA A 222 -8.49 9.04 -18.85
CA ALA A 222 -8.12 10.15 -19.73
C ALA A 222 -8.73 11.48 -19.25
N ALA A 223 -10.02 11.49 -18.90
CA ALA A 223 -10.70 12.68 -18.39
C ALA A 223 -10.06 13.17 -17.08
N LEU A 224 -9.82 12.26 -16.12
CA LEU A 224 -9.14 12.59 -14.87
C LEU A 224 -7.72 13.09 -15.09
N ALA A 225 -6.95 12.46 -15.99
CA ALA A 225 -5.60 12.90 -16.32
C ALA A 225 -5.58 14.32 -16.91
N VAL A 226 -6.50 14.61 -17.83
CA VAL A 226 -6.63 15.96 -18.41
C VAL A 226 -7.01 16.98 -17.32
N LEU A 227 -7.94 16.66 -16.44
CA LEU A 227 -8.29 17.54 -15.31
C LEU A 227 -7.09 17.84 -14.40
N VAL A 228 -6.31 16.83 -14.06
CA VAL A 228 -5.11 16.98 -13.20
C VAL A 228 -4.02 17.78 -13.91
N ILE A 229 -3.73 17.50 -15.18
CA ILE A 229 -2.65 18.16 -15.92
C ILE A 229 -2.92 19.65 -16.09
N PHE A 230 -4.15 20.00 -16.49
CA PHE A 230 -4.57 21.37 -16.80
C PHE A 230 -5.10 22.14 -15.59
N MET A 231 -5.00 21.60 -14.39
CA MET A 231 -5.25 22.35 -13.17
C MET A 231 -4.14 23.39 -12.97
N THR A 232 -4.50 24.67 -12.83
CA THR A 232 -3.56 25.80 -12.75
C THR A 232 -3.78 26.60 -11.46
N PRO A 233 -2.74 27.32 -10.98
CA PRO A 233 -2.87 28.15 -9.77
C PRO A 233 -3.97 29.22 -9.85
N GLY A 234 -4.26 29.75 -11.04
CA GLY A 234 -5.30 30.78 -11.23
C GLY A 234 -6.73 30.35 -10.90
N GLN A 235 -6.95 29.05 -10.71
CA GLN A 235 -8.24 28.47 -10.31
C GLN A 235 -8.49 28.54 -8.80
N PHE A 236 -7.45 28.85 -8.03
CA PHE A 236 -7.45 28.87 -6.57
C PHE A 236 -7.30 30.32 -6.09
N GLN A 237 -8.44 30.98 -5.87
CA GLN A 237 -8.51 32.39 -5.49
C GLN A 237 -8.65 32.60 -3.97
N GLY A 238 -8.72 31.51 -3.18
CA GLY A 238 -8.78 31.60 -1.73
C GLY A 238 -7.51 32.20 -1.13
N GLY A 239 -7.68 32.98 -0.05
CA GLY A 239 -6.58 33.66 0.64
C GLY A 239 -5.82 32.79 1.63
N THR A 240 -6.23 31.53 1.80
CA THR A 240 -5.72 30.61 2.83
C THR A 240 -4.92 29.47 2.19
N ASN A 241 -4.02 28.83 2.94
CA ASN A 241 -3.27 27.68 2.41
C ASN A 241 -4.21 26.50 2.08
N GLU A 242 -5.24 26.31 2.92
CA GLU A 242 -6.26 25.27 2.78
C GLU A 242 -6.92 25.30 1.41
N SER A 243 -7.25 26.49 0.91
CA SER A 243 -7.90 26.67 -0.39
C SER A 243 -7.09 26.10 -1.55
N LYS A 244 -5.75 26.01 -1.41
CA LYS A 244 -4.83 25.49 -2.43
C LYS A 244 -4.52 24.01 -2.26
N PHE A 245 -5.24 23.31 -1.38
CA PHE A 245 -5.01 21.88 -1.11
C PHE A 245 -5.10 21.02 -2.38
N LEU A 246 -6.12 21.18 -3.22
CA LEU A 246 -6.26 20.38 -4.44
C LEU A 246 -5.10 20.60 -5.42
N LEU A 247 -4.56 21.82 -5.49
CA LEU A 247 -3.37 22.12 -6.28
C LEU A 247 -2.16 21.31 -5.78
N SER A 248 -2.01 21.19 -4.46
CA SER A 248 -0.95 20.37 -3.86
C SER A 248 -1.12 18.87 -4.15
N VAL A 249 -2.36 18.36 -4.16
CA VAL A 249 -2.67 16.97 -4.55
C VAL A 249 -2.27 16.75 -6.01
N ARG A 250 -2.62 17.69 -6.89
CA ARG A 250 -2.22 17.66 -8.30
C ARG A 250 -0.70 17.67 -8.47
N ASN A 251 0.00 18.55 -7.76
CA ASN A 251 1.46 18.64 -7.81
C ASN A 251 2.10 17.32 -7.36
N THR A 252 1.63 16.72 -6.26
CA THR A 252 2.10 15.41 -5.83
C THR A 252 1.81 14.32 -6.85
N LEU A 253 0.62 14.29 -7.46
CA LEU A 253 0.28 13.30 -8.48
C LEU A 253 1.23 13.38 -9.68
N LEU A 254 1.59 14.58 -10.12
CA LEU A 254 2.54 14.77 -11.22
C LEU A 254 3.96 14.36 -10.81
N VAL A 255 4.44 14.85 -9.67
CA VAL A 255 5.81 14.54 -9.18
C VAL A 255 5.97 13.05 -8.93
N SER A 256 5.09 12.44 -8.14
CA SER A 256 5.14 11.02 -7.80
C SER A 256 4.84 10.12 -8.99
N GLY A 257 3.90 10.50 -9.86
CA GLY A 257 3.57 9.77 -11.07
C GLY A 257 4.73 9.72 -12.05
N ILE A 258 5.33 10.86 -12.37
CA ILE A 258 6.49 10.93 -13.27
C ILE A 258 7.69 10.20 -12.67
N THR A 259 7.94 10.37 -11.36
CA THR A 259 9.03 9.67 -10.69
C THR A 259 8.82 8.15 -10.72
N GLY A 260 7.59 7.66 -10.53
CA GLY A 260 7.27 6.23 -10.65
C GLY A 260 7.50 5.68 -12.05
N LEU A 261 7.17 6.44 -13.09
CA LEU A 261 7.45 6.06 -14.48
C LEU A 261 8.95 6.04 -14.79
N LEU A 262 9.70 7.03 -14.28
CA LEU A 262 11.16 7.04 -14.39
C LEU A 262 11.79 5.87 -13.63
N ALA A 263 11.27 5.51 -12.46
CA ALA A 263 11.74 4.34 -11.72
C ALA A 263 11.54 3.05 -12.53
N ILE A 264 10.39 2.87 -13.19
CA ILE A 264 10.21 1.75 -14.12
C ILE A 264 11.29 1.80 -15.20
N LEU A 265 11.42 2.92 -15.91
CA LEU A 265 12.34 3.03 -17.05
C LEU A 265 13.80 2.72 -16.65
N LEU A 266 14.28 3.33 -15.57
CA LEU A 266 15.67 3.24 -15.13
C LEU A 266 15.96 1.88 -14.49
N SER A 267 15.10 1.40 -13.60
CA SER A 267 15.35 0.16 -12.85
C SER A 267 15.12 -1.10 -13.68
N THR A 268 14.21 -1.08 -14.65
CA THR A 268 13.96 -2.25 -15.49
C THR A 268 15.06 -2.45 -16.53
N SER A 269 15.55 -1.36 -17.14
CA SER A 269 16.68 -1.41 -18.05
C SER A 269 17.96 -1.85 -17.34
N ALA A 270 18.25 -1.28 -16.16
CA ALA A 270 19.37 -1.70 -15.33
C ALA A 270 19.20 -3.15 -14.84
N GLY A 271 18.02 -3.52 -14.35
CA GLY A 271 17.73 -4.86 -13.84
C GLY A 271 17.84 -5.94 -14.92
N TYR A 272 17.36 -5.67 -16.14
CA TYR A 272 17.49 -6.58 -17.27
C TYR A 272 18.96 -6.78 -17.67
N ALA A 273 19.73 -5.69 -17.77
CA ALA A 273 21.16 -5.76 -18.02
C ALA A 273 21.88 -6.59 -16.94
N MET A 274 21.53 -6.36 -15.68
CA MET A 274 22.07 -7.08 -14.53
C MET A 274 21.58 -8.53 -14.39
N ALA A 275 20.55 -8.95 -15.13
CA ALA A 275 20.08 -10.34 -15.15
C ALA A 275 20.72 -11.11 -16.32
N ARG A 276 20.64 -10.55 -17.54
CA ARG A 276 20.98 -11.27 -18.78
C ARG A 276 22.33 -10.95 -19.39
N LEU A 277 22.85 -9.73 -19.20
CA LEU A 277 24.13 -9.34 -19.80
C LEU A 277 25.32 -9.75 -18.93
N ARG A 278 26.41 -10.13 -19.59
CA ARG A 278 27.69 -10.44 -18.95
C ARG A 278 28.67 -9.31 -19.27
N PHE A 279 29.07 -8.55 -18.26
CA PHE A 279 30.02 -7.45 -18.38
C PHE A 279 30.88 -7.35 -17.12
N PRO A 280 32.12 -6.84 -17.23
CA PRO A 280 33.01 -6.69 -16.09
C PRO A 280 32.40 -5.71 -15.07
N GLY A 281 32.45 -6.05 -13.79
CA GLY A 281 31.92 -5.19 -12.72
C GLY A 281 30.44 -5.40 -12.37
N ARG A 282 29.72 -6.33 -13.01
CA ARG A 282 28.29 -6.61 -12.73
C ARG A 282 27.99 -6.83 -11.24
N PHE A 283 28.78 -7.66 -10.57
CA PHE A 283 28.58 -7.96 -9.14
C PHE A 283 28.94 -6.76 -8.26
N GLN A 284 30.03 -6.06 -8.57
CA GLN A 284 30.47 -4.87 -7.85
C GLN A 284 29.45 -3.74 -7.94
N MET A 285 28.82 -3.55 -9.10
CA MET A 285 27.77 -2.55 -9.29
C MET A 285 26.50 -2.89 -8.52
N LEU A 286 26.14 -4.17 -8.44
CA LEU A 286 25.04 -4.66 -7.60
C LEU A 286 25.31 -4.44 -6.10
N LEU A 287 26.54 -4.70 -5.64
CA LEU A 287 26.97 -4.39 -4.27
C LEU A 287 26.96 -2.89 -4.00
N PHE A 288 27.42 -2.08 -4.96
CA PHE A 288 27.40 -0.62 -4.86
C PHE A 288 25.97 -0.09 -4.65
N PHE A 289 24.99 -0.61 -5.38
CA PHE A 289 23.58 -0.28 -5.19
C PHE A 289 23.08 -0.60 -3.78
N ILE A 290 23.50 -1.72 -3.18
CA ILE A 290 23.13 -2.05 -1.80
C ILE A 290 23.77 -1.05 -0.83
N PHE A 291 25.09 -0.83 -0.93
CA PHE A 291 25.81 0.02 0.02
C PHE A 291 25.36 1.47 -0.02
N ILE A 292 25.09 2.03 -1.20
CA ILE A 292 24.63 3.42 -1.30
C ILE A 292 23.23 3.58 -0.69
N GLN A 293 22.38 2.55 -0.74
CA GLN A 293 21.05 2.58 -0.14
C GLN A 293 21.07 2.46 1.38
N MET A 294 22.09 1.80 1.95
CA MET A 294 22.29 1.74 3.40
C MET A 294 22.72 3.08 3.99
N PHE A 295 23.18 4.02 3.16
CA PHE A 295 23.55 5.35 3.61
C PHE A 295 22.31 6.17 4.02
N PRO A 296 22.30 6.84 5.18
CA PRO A 296 21.16 7.63 5.61
C PRO A 296 20.84 8.79 4.66
N VAL A 297 19.71 8.72 3.96
CA VAL A 297 19.29 9.71 2.95
C VAL A 297 19.23 11.13 3.51
N PHE A 298 18.89 11.29 4.79
CA PHE A 298 18.88 12.59 5.49
C PHE A 298 20.21 13.33 5.44
N LEU A 299 21.34 12.62 5.49
CA LEU A 299 22.68 13.22 5.44
C LEU A 299 23.00 13.75 4.03
N ALA A 300 22.38 13.19 3.00
CA ALA A 300 22.56 13.61 1.62
C ALA A 300 21.71 14.83 1.23
N LEU A 301 20.76 15.27 2.06
CA LEU A 301 19.83 16.37 1.73
C LEU A 301 20.54 17.67 1.35
N VAL A 302 21.56 18.06 2.12
CA VAL A 302 22.33 19.30 1.86
C VAL A 302 23.09 19.21 0.53
N ALA A 303 23.65 18.04 0.23
CA ALA A 303 24.36 17.80 -1.01
C ALA A 303 23.42 17.82 -2.22
N VAL A 304 22.27 17.15 -2.12
CA VAL A 304 21.25 17.13 -3.17
C VAL A 304 20.69 18.54 -3.40
N TYR A 305 20.38 19.29 -2.34
CA TYR A 305 19.93 20.68 -2.46
C TYR A 305 20.96 21.56 -3.18
N THR A 306 22.21 21.52 -2.72
CA THR A 306 23.31 22.27 -3.35
C THR A 306 23.48 21.90 -4.82
N LEU A 307 23.39 20.61 -5.16
CA LEU A 307 23.46 20.15 -6.54
C LEU A 307 22.30 20.71 -7.39
N MET A 308 21.06 20.69 -6.88
CA MET A 308 19.92 21.26 -7.61
C MET A 308 20.07 22.76 -7.83
N VAL A 309 20.62 23.51 -6.87
CA VAL A 309 20.94 24.93 -7.02
C VAL A 309 21.99 25.14 -8.11
N LEU A 310 23.09 24.38 -8.09
CA LEU A 310 24.16 24.47 -9.09
C LEU A 310 23.65 24.16 -10.51
N LEU A 311 22.71 23.24 -10.65
CA LEU A 311 22.08 22.89 -11.92
C LEU A 311 20.99 23.89 -12.36
N GLY A 312 20.67 24.91 -11.56
CA GLY A 312 19.57 25.83 -11.82
C GLY A 312 18.18 25.19 -11.75
N LEU A 313 18.07 24.05 -11.07
CA LEU A 313 16.84 23.27 -10.92
C LEU A 313 16.17 23.45 -9.55
N SER A 314 16.66 24.39 -8.73
CA SER A 314 16.03 24.75 -7.47
C SER A 314 14.63 25.34 -7.68
N ASN A 315 13.71 25.06 -6.76
CA ASN A 315 12.30 25.49 -6.86
C ASN A 315 11.58 25.05 -8.15
N THR A 316 11.92 23.87 -8.68
CA THR A 316 11.24 23.28 -9.86
C THR A 316 10.78 21.85 -9.57
N PHE A 317 9.68 21.43 -10.21
CA PHE A 317 9.27 20.02 -10.16
C PHE A 317 10.28 19.09 -10.84
N THR A 318 10.94 19.56 -11.90
CA THR A 318 11.99 18.80 -12.59
C THR A 318 13.14 18.45 -11.65
N GLY A 319 13.64 19.42 -10.88
CA GLY A 319 14.68 19.17 -9.88
C GLY A 319 14.26 18.14 -8.83
N LEU A 320 13.03 18.27 -8.31
CA LEU A 320 12.49 17.33 -7.33
C LEU A 320 12.33 15.90 -7.90
N ILE A 321 11.78 15.77 -9.11
CA ILE A 321 11.59 14.48 -9.80
C ILE A 321 12.94 13.79 -10.03
N LEU A 322 13.95 14.52 -10.49
CA LEU A 322 15.29 13.97 -10.72
C LEU A 322 15.94 13.52 -9.40
N ALA A 323 15.82 14.32 -8.35
CA ALA A 323 16.35 13.97 -7.03
C ALA A 323 15.71 12.69 -6.47
N TYR A 324 14.39 12.52 -6.59
CA TYR A 324 13.72 11.29 -6.17
C TYR A 324 14.03 10.08 -7.07
N SER A 325 14.20 10.30 -8.38
CA SER A 325 14.45 9.21 -9.34
C SER A 325 15.78 8.50 -9.07
N GLY A 326 16.81 9.22 -8.61
CA GLY A 326 18.11 8.62 -8.28
C GLY A 326 18.01 7.57 -7.16
N GLY A 327 17.24 7.87 -6.11
CA GLY A 327 17.03 6.94 -4.98
C GLY A 327 16.22 5.69 -5.35
N ALA A 328 15.43 5.75 -6.43
CA ALA A 328 14.60 4.64 -6.88
C ALA A 328 15.42 3.50 -7.53
N ILE A 329 16.62 3.79 -8.06
CA ILE A 329 17.33 2.87 -8.96
C ILE A 329 17.79 1.61 -8.22
N ALA A 330 18.46 1.77 -7.08
CA ALA A 330 19.18 0.68 -6.41
C ALA A 330 18.29 -0.52 -6.06
N PHE A 331 17.28 -0.28 -5.22
CA PHE A 331 16.37 -1.32 -4.74
C PHE A 331 15.56 -1.96 -5.89
N ASN A 332 14.97 -1.12 -6.74
CA ASN A 332 14.08 -1.60 -7.80
C ASN A 332 14.86 -2.37 -8.90
N THR A 333 16.15 -2.05 -9.12
CA THR A 333 17.02 -2.84 -10.01
C THR A 333 17.17 -4.27 -9.49
N TRP A 334 17.42 -4.42 -8.19
CA TRP A 334 17.54 -5.73 -7.55
C TRP A 334 16.25 -6.54 -7.65
N ILE A 335 15.12 -5.91 -7.35
CA ILE A 335 13.80 -6.51 -7.47
C ILE A 335 13.53 -6.97 -8.91
N PHE A 336 13.77 -6.11 -9.89
CA PHE A 336 13.51 -6.46 -11.29
C PHE A 336 14.48 -7.52 -11.82
N LYS A 337 15.76 -7.46 -11.43
CA LYS A 337 16.75 -8.50 -11.74
C LYS A 337 16.26 -9.87 -11.25
N GLY A 338 15.86 -9.96 -9.98
CA GLY A 338 15.38 -11.21 -9.38
C GLY A 338 14.13 -11.75 -10.08
N TYR A 339 13.24 -10.86 -10.52
CA TYR A 339 12.07 -11.22 -11.33
C TYR A 339 12.46 -11.74 -12.72
N VAL A 340 13.37 -11.08 -13.43
CA VAL A 340 13.82 -11.55 -14.75
C VAL A 340 14.51 -12.91 -14.63
N GLU A 341 15.32 -13.13 -13.59
CA GLU A 341 15.98 -14.41 -13.32
C GLU A 341 15.00 -15.56 -13.02
N SER A 342 13.75 -15.28 -12.61
CA SER A 342 12.73 -16.31 -12.43
C SER A 342 11.95 -16.63 -13.71
N LEU A 343 12.10 -15.84 -14.78
CA LEU A 343 11.50 -16.14 -16.07
C LEU A 343 12.33 -17.23 -16.80
N PRO A 344 11.67 -18.23 -17.43
CA PRO A 344 12.35 -19.22 -18.25
C PRO A 344 13.14 -18.56 -19.39
N GLU A 345 14.43 -18.88 -19.51
CA GLU A 345 15.29 -18.29 -20.55
C GLU A 345 14.84 -18.68 -21.96
N SER A 346 14.18 -19.84 -22.11
CA SER A 346 13.64 -20.36 -23.36
C SER A 346 12.66 -19.40 -24.06
N LEU A 347 11.94 -18.56 -23.31
CA LEU A 347 11.04 -17.55 -23.87
C LEU A 347 11.82 -16.47 -24.63
N GLU A 348 12.97 -16.07 -24.10
CA GLU A 348 13.83 -15.08 -24.72
C GLU A 348 14.62 -15.69 -25.88
N GLU A 349 15.07 -16.93 -25.73
CA GLU A 349 15.75 -17.69 -26.78
C GLU A 349 14.87 -17.92 -28.00
N ALA A 350 13.60 -18.29 -27.81
CA ALA A 350 12.64 -18.44 -28.91
C ALA A 350 12.48 -17.13 -29.71
N ALA A 351 12.34 -16.00 -29.02
CA ALA A 351 12.26 -14.70 -29.69
C ALA A 351 13.55 -14.33 -30.44
N MET A 352 14.72 -14.70 -29.91
CA MET A 352 16.00 -14.48 -30.59
C MET A 352 16.17 -15.40 -31.81
N VAL A 353 15.64 -16.63 -31.77
CA VAL A 353 15.58 -17.53 -32.93
C VAL A 353 14.66 -16.95 -34.02
N ASP A 354 13.57 -16.28 -33.64
CA ASP A 354 12.70 -15.51 -34.56
C ASP A 354 13.35 -14.22 -35.10
N GLY A 355 14.62 -13.96 -34.76
CA GLY A 355 15.39 -12.81 -35.24
C GLY A 355 15.26 -11.54 -34.40
N ALA A 356 14.61 -11.60 -33.22
CA ALA A 356 14.54 -10.44 -32.33
C ALA A 356 15.92 -10.13 -31.71
N THR A 357 16.29 -8.85 -31.72
CA THR A 357 17.47 -8.39 -30.96
C THR A 357 17.17 -8.44 -29.46
N ARG A 358 18.21 -8.49 -28.60
CA ARG A 358 18.00 -8.48 -27.14
C ARG A 358 17.16 -7.30 -26.63
N TRP A 359 17.30 -6.12 -27.25
CA TRP A 359 16.47 -4.96 -26.92
C TRP A 359 15.01 -5.15 -27.33
N GLN A 360 14.78 -5.77 -28.50
CA GLN A 360 13.43 -6.14 -28.94
C GLN A 360 12.83 -7.23 -28.04
N THR A 361 13.60 -8.24 -27.66
CA THR A 361 13.19 -9.28 -26.70
C THR A 361 12.82 -8.67 -25.35
N PHE A 362 13.64 -7.75 -24.84
CA PHE A 362 13.33 -7.00 -23.61
C PHE A 362 11.99 -6.26 -23.73
N LEU A 363 11.81 -5.44 -24.76
CA LEU A 363 10.61 -4.61 -24.90
C LEU A 363 9.34 -5.38 -25.28
N ARG A 364 9.45 -6.44 -26.06
CA ARG A 364 8.29 -7.15 -26.65
C ARG A 364 7.95 -8.46 -25.95
N VAL A 365 8.87 -9.04 -25.18
CA VAL A 365 8.65 -10.32 -24.48
C VAL A 365 8.73 -10.11 -22.97
N VAL A 366 9.88 -9.66 -22.47
CA VAL A 366 10.10 -9.57 -21.02
C VAL A 366 9.23 -8.49 -20.38
N LEU A 367 9.24 -7.27 -20.90
CA LEU A 367 8.52 -6.14 -20.30
C LEU A 367 6.99 -6.36 -20.24
N PRO A 368 6.32 -6.91 -21.28
CA PRO A 368 4.89 -7.23 -21.21
C PRO A 368 4.55 -8.34 -20.21
N LEU A 369 5.43 -9.34 -20.05
CA LEU A 369 5.26 -10.41 -19.06
C LEU A 369 5.44 -9.88 -17.62
N SER A 370 6.29 -8.87 -17.45
CA SER A 370 6.63 -8.21 -16.19
C SER A 370 5.51 -7.34 -15.58
N GLY A 371 4.29 -7.32 -16.12
CA GLY A 371 3.23 -6.39 -15.71
C GLY A 371 3.04 -6.26 -14.18
N GLY A 372 3.04 -7.38 -13.45
CA GLY A 372 2.92 -7.38 -11.99
C GLY A 372 4.09 -6.69 -11.26
N ILE A 373 5.34 -6.97 -11.67
CA ILE A 373 6.52 -6.37 -11.04
C ILE A 373 6.68 -4.89 -11.42
N LEU A 374 6.27 -4.50 -12.63
CA LEU A 374 6.27 -3.10 -13.06
C LEU A 374 5.31 -2.26 -12.22
N VAL A 375 4.11 -2.80 -11.97
CA VAL A 375 3.11 -2.18 -11.09
C VAL A 375 3.65 -2.05 -9.66
N PHE A 376 4.32 -3.08 -9.15
CA PHE A 376 4.98 -3.02 -7.84
C PHE A 376 6.01 -1.88 -7.78
N ILE A 377 6.93 -1.81 -8.75
CA ILE A 377 7.97 -0.75 -8.80
C ILE A 377 7.32 0.64 -8.87
N PHE A 378 6.31 0.81 -9.72
CA PHE A 378 5.58 2.07 -9.85
C PHE A 378 4.91 2.47 -8.52
N LEU A 379 4.13 1.57 -7.92
CA LEU A 379 3.40 1.85 -6.68
C LEU A 379 4.34 2.10 -5.50
N ASN A 380 5.41 1.32 -5.39
CA ASN A 380 6.42 1.52 -4.36
C ASN A 380 7.03 2.92 -4.45
N GLN A 381 7.43 3.34 -5.65
CA GLN A 381 7.99 4.68 -5.86
C GLN A 381 6.95 5.80 -5.69
N PHE A 382 5.75 5.58 -6.23
CA PHE A 382 4.66 6.54 -6.13
C PHE A 382 4.31 6.81 -4.67
N ILE A 383 4.01 5.77 -3.88
CA ILE A 383 3.64 5.90 -2.47
C ILE A 383 4.78 6.52 -1.67
N GLY A 384 6.01 6.07 -1.90
CA GLY A 384 7.19 6.60 -1.21
C GLY A 384 7.37 8.10 -1.41
N THR A 385 7.30 8.57 -2.66
CA THR A 385 7.43 10.00 -2.98
C THR A 385 6.18 10.81 -2.63
N TYR A 386 5.00 10.19 -2.63
CA TYR A 386 3.74 10.85 -2.29
C TYR A 386 3.70 11.24 -0.80
N ALA A 387 4.26 10.38 0.05
CA ALA A 387 4.40 10.60 1.49
C ALA A 387 5.66 11.41 1.87
N GLU A 388 6.60 11.60 0.95
CA GLU A 388 7.82 12.37 1.18
C GLU A 388 7.53 13.87 1.17
N PHE A 389 8.03 14.59 2.18
CA PHE A 389 7.84 16.03 2.27
C PHE A 389 9.10 16.80 2.66
N ILE A 390 10.16 16.14 3.10
CA ILE A 390 11.34 16.77 3.70
C ILE A 390 12.22 17.35 2.60
N LEU A 391 12.55 16.55 1.59
CA LEU A 391 13.30 17.05 0.43
C LEU A 391 12.45 18.06 -0.35
N ALA A 392 11.15 17.78 -0.50
CA ALA A 392 10.22 18.72 -1.14
C ALA A 392 10.18 20.08 -0.43
N ASN A 393 10.12 20.10 0.90
CA ASN A 393 10.07 21.34 1.71
C ASN A 393 11.34 22.18 1.60
N ILE A 394 12.51 21.54 1.38
CA ILE A 394 13.78 22.25 1.21
C ILE A 394 13.93 22.77 -0.23
N LEU A 395 13.45 22.02 -1.24
CA LEU A 395 13.63 22.38 -2.65
C LEU A 395 12.55 23.31 -3.20
N LEU A 396 11.31 23.22 -2.71
CA LEU A 396 10.16 23.93 -3.27
C LEU A 396 9.75 25.10 -2.37
N THR A 397 9.56 26.27 -2.98
CA THR A 397 9.12 27.48 -2.30
C THR A 397 7.87 28.07 -2.96
N GLY A 398 6.94 28.54 -2.12
CA GLY A 398 5.64 29.04 -2.54
C GLY A 398 4.54 27.98 -2.54
N VAL A 399 3.38 28.34 -1.98
CA VAL A 399 2.23 27.43 -1.77
C VAL A 399 1.75 26.78 -3.07
N ASP A 400 1.87 27.48 -4.20
CA ASP A 400 1.43 26.98 -5.51
C ASP A 400 2.26 25.78 -6.00
N LYS A 401 3.48 25.62 -5.48
CA LYS A 401 4.38 24.52 -5.82
C LYS A 401 4.40 23.42 -4.77
N TRP A 402 3.73 23.59 -3.64
CA TRP A 402 3.79 22.61 -2.57
C TRP A 402 3.20 21.26 -2.99
N THR A 403 3.79 20.18 -2.46
CA THR A 403 3.21 18.83 -2.46
C THR A 403 2.25 18.69 -1.29
N VAL A 404 1.35 17.69 -1.35
CA VAL A 404 0.38 17.38 -0.29
C VAL A 404 1.04 17.20 1.08
N GLY A 405 2.26 16.65 1.14
CA GLY A 405 3.01 16.49 2.39
C GLY A 405 3.40 17.84 3.02
N ILE A 406 3.89 18.79 2.22
CA ILE A 406 4.19 20.15 2.68
C ILE A 406 2.90 20.88 3.07
N MET A 407 1.83 20.70 2.29
CA MET A 407 0.52 21.29 2.58
C MET A 407 -0.01 20.83 3.96
N LEU A 408 0.02 19.52 4.22
CA LEU A 408 -0.36 18.95 5.51
C LEU A 408 0.54 19.43 6.65
N LEU A 409 1.85 19.54 6.41
CA LEU A 409 2.80 20.10 7.37
C LEU A 409 2.44 21.55 7.73
N SER A 410 1.98 22.36 6.77
CA SER A 410 1.61 23.75 7.02
C SER A 410 0.46 23.90 8.03
N PHE A 411 -0.41 22.90 8.13
CA PHE A 411 -1.52 22.90 9.09
C PHE A 411 -1.08 22.61 10.54
N THR A 412 0.16 22.15 10.74
CA THR A 412 0.73 21.85 12.07
C THR A 412 1.72 22.90 12.56
N GLN A 413 2.14 23.84 11.72
CA GLN A 413 3.19 24.82 12.02
C GLN A 413 2.66 26.23 12.38
N GLY A 414 1.34 26.41 12.49
CA GLY A 414 0.76 27.72 12.85
C GLY A 414 1.15 28.17 14.26
N GLN A 415 1.51 29.46 14.42
CA GLN A 415 1.98 30.04 15.70
C GLN A 415 1.01 29.91 16.88
N PHE A 416 -0.30 29.74 16.64
CA PHE A 416 -1.32 29.84 17.70
C PHE A 416 -2.24 28.62 17.85
N SER A 417 -2.26 27.69 16.89
CA SER A 417 -2.98 26.40 17.02
C SER A 417 -2.72 25.52 15.80
N THR A 418 -2.51 24.22 16.02
CA THR A 418 -2.55 23.21 14.95
C THR A 418 -3.99 23.05 14.45
N LYS A 419 -4.19 23.10 13.13
CA LYS A 419 -5.50 22.90 12.50
C LYS A 419 -5.80 21.42 12.27
N TRP A 420 -5.98 20.66 13.36
CA TRP A 420 -6.28 19.23 13.36
C TRP A 420 -7.47 18.81 12.50
N GLY A 421 -8.58 19.57 12.52
CA GLY A 421 -9.79 19.22 11.75
C GLY A 421 -9.54 19.30 10.24
N VAL A 422 -8.93 20.40 9.80
CA VAL A 422 -8.53 20.61 8.40
C VAL A 422 -7.44 19.62 7.98
N PHE A 423 -6.44 19.38 8.84
CA PHE A 423 -5.40 18.37 8.60
C PHE A 423 -6.02 16.98 8.38
N ALA A 424 -6.97 16.58 9.22
CA ALA A 424 -7.66 15.31 9.09
C ALA A 424 -8.48 15.23 7.80
N ALA A 425 -9.24 16.28 7.44
CA ALA A 425 -9.97 16.34 6.18
C ALA A 425 -9.06 16.26 4.96
N ALA A 426 -7.95 17.00 4.97
CA ALA A 426 -6.94 16.98 3.92
C ALA A 426 -6.22 15.63 3.84
N ALA A 427 -5.94 14.97 4.96
CA ALA A 427 -5.32 13.64 4.97
C ALA A 427 -6.27 12.58 4.39
N VAL A 428 -7.57 12.63 4.74
CA VAL A 428 -8.60 11.72 4.19
C VAL A 428 -8.72 11.90 2.69
N LEU A 429 -8.89 13.14 2.19
CA LEU A 429 -8.97 13.40 0.76
C LEU A 429 -7.65 13.08 0.04
N GLY A 430 -6.52 13.41 0.67
CA GLY A 430 -5.18 13.18 0.16
C GLY A 430 -4.82 11.69 0.06
N ALA A 431 -5.50 10.81 0.80
CA ALA A 431 -5.32 9.36 0.68
C ALA A 431 -6.08 8.75 -0.50
N LEU A 432 -7.16 9.41 -0.98
CA LEU A 432 -8.01 8.87 -2.05
C LEU A 432 -7.25 8.54 -3.34
N PRO A 433 -6.30 9.36 -3.84
CA PRO A 433 -5.55 9.00 -5.05
C PRO A 433 -4.71 7.73 -4.89
N ILE A 434 -4.10 7.51 -3.72
CA ILE A 434 -3.34 6.28 -3.44
C ILE A 434 -4.27 5.06 -3.47
N VAL A 435 -5.41 5.16 -2.79
CA VAL A 435 -6.41 4.09 -2.74
C VAL A 435 -6.92 3.78 -4.15
N ALA A 436 -7.25 4.80 -4.94
CA ALA A 436 -7.73 4.65 -6.31
C ALA A 436 -6.68 3.97 -7.21
N LEU A 437 -5.41 4.35 -7.09
CA LEU A 437 -4.31 3.71 -7.83
C LEU A 437 -4.14 2.25 -7.43
N PHE A 438 -4.11 1.95 -6.13
CA PHE A 438 -3.95 0.58 -5.65
C PHE A 438 -5.07 -0.34 -6.15
N TYR A 439 -6.34 0.07 -6.01
CA TYR A 439 -7.47 -0.69 -6.56
C TYR A 439 -7.43 -0.79 -8.08
N GLY A 440 -7.03 0.27 -8.77
CA GLY A 440 -6.87 0.28 -10.23
C GLY A 440 -5.84 -0.75 -10.73
N PHE A 441 -4.81 -1.02 -9.94
CA PHE A 441 -3.74 -1.96 -10.28
C PHE A 441 -3.90 -3.37 -9.67
N GLN A 442 -4.90 -3.61 -8.83
CA GLN A 442 -5.11 -4.88 -8.13
C GLN A 442 -5.05 -6.11 -9.07
N ARG A 443 -5.59 -6.00 -10.29
CA ARG A 443 -5.61 -7.09 -11.27
C ARG A 443 -4.22 -7.59 -11.69
N TYR A 444 -3.19 -6.77 -11.57
CA TYR A 444 -1.82 -7.14 -11.94
C TYR A 444 -1.11 -7.94 -10.85
N PHE A 445 -1.64 -7.93 -9.61
CA PHE A 445 -1.13 -8.74 -8.51
C PHE A 445 -1.74 -10.14 -8.44
N VAL A 446 -2.88 -10.37 -9.12
CA VAL A 446 -3.54 -11.68 -9.18
C VAL A 446 -2.84 -12.48 -10.29
N GLY A 447 -2.03 -13.46 -9.88
CA GLY A 447 -1.08 -14.17 -10.77
C GLY A 447 -1.72 -14.99 -11.91
N GLY A 448 -0.92 -15.24 -12.96
CA GLY A 448 -1.29 -16.16 -14.05
C GLY A 448 -0.57 -15.97 -15.40
N THR A 449 0.22 -14.92 -15.63
CA THR A 449 0.73 -14.64 -17.00
C THR A 449 1.71 -15.69 -17.53
N VAL A 450 2.38 -16.46 -16.67
CA VAL A 450 3.42 -17.43 -17.07
C VAL A 450 2.91 -18.89 -17.05
N SER A 451 1.74 -19.18 -16.48
CA SER A 451 1.30 -20.57 -16.17
C SER A 451 0.80 -21.39 -17.38
N GLY A 452 1.26 -21.08 -18.60
CA GLY A 452 0.89 -21.82 -19.81
C GLY A 452 1.85 -21.67 -21.00
N GLY A 453 2.91 -20.86 -20.86
CA GLY A 453 3.86 -20.62 -21.96
C GLY A 453 4.98 -21.65 -22.07
N VAL A 454 5.33 -22.31 -20.95
CA VAL A 454 6.38 -23.31 -20.89
C VAL A 454 5.84 -24.51 -20.11
N LYS A 455 5.99 -25.71 -20.69
CA LYS A 455 5.68 -26.96 -20.01
C LYS A 455 6.98 -27.51 -19.43
N GLU A 456 7.12 -27.41 -18.12
CA GLU A 456 8.15 -28.13 -17.34
C GLU A 456 7.55 -29.38 -16.71
#